data_AF-A0A938GMP1-F1
#
_entry.id   AF-A0A938GMP1-F1
#
_cell.length_a   1.000
_cell.length_b   1.000
_cell.length_c   1.000
_cell.angle_alpha   90.00
_cell.angle_beta   90.00
_cell.angle_gamma   90.00
#
_symmetry.space_group_name_H-M   'P 1'
#
loop_
_entity.id
_entity.type
_entity.pdbx_description
1 polymer ?
#
loop_
_entity_poly.entity_id
_entity_poly.type
_entity_poly.pdbx_seq_one_letter_code
_entity_poly.pdbx_strand_id
1 'polypeptide(L)'
;NVHGPGSYLMNTGFLLPGFPCFGAWVSYGLGRISDDLPAFVVLPDPKGLPYNQKGNFSSGFLPTQHQGTIIQTSAATPLSDLAPPASATYIQNRASREGLELLRNFNAENAVARDQDPRLESRIRSYELAARMQLSAPEAFDLSTETEATRRLYGVGEKHTDDFGRRCLIARRLVERGVRFVQVWSGAGGPTGNWDNHGSIVKELPPMCASTDRPTAALLLDLKSRGLLEDTLLLWNTEFGRMPFSQGGEGRDHNGGTFVGWMAGAGVRPGVAYGESDEWSWKASVNAATNYDFHATVLHLLGLNHETLSVRSGGANRRLTDVHGHVIHEVLS
;
A
#
# COMPACT_ATOMS: atom_id res chain seq x y z
N ASN A 1 -17.29 -14.12 6.86
CA ASN A 1 -15.96 -13.48 6.99
C ASN A 1 -16.10 -12.03 6.57
N VAL A 2 -15.79 -11.07 7.45
CA VAL A 2 -15.92 -9.62 7.22
C VAL A 2 -14.60 -8.91 6.90
N HIS A 3 -13.45 -9.60 6.95
CA HIS A 3 -12.16 -9.03 6.55
C HIS A 3 -12.15 -8.53 5.11
N GLY A 4 -12.79 -9.27 4.19
CA GLY A 4 -12.89 -8.85 2.79
C GLY A 4 -13.58 -7.48 2.64
N PRO A 5 -14.83 -7.32 3.10
CA PRO A 5 -15.48 -6.00 3.07
C PRO A 5 -14.70 -4.91 3.82
N GLY A 6 -14.15 -5.21 5.00
CA GLY A 6 -13.35 -4.24 5.78
C GLY A 6 -12.08 -3.80 5.05
N SER A 7 -11.34 -4.72 4.43
CA SER A 7 -10.13 -4.39 3.68
C SER A 7 -10.46 -3.57 2.44
N TYR A 8 -11.57 -3.84 1.76
CA TYR A 8 -12.04 -2.95 0.70
C TYR A 8 -12.44 -1.58 1.22
N LEU A 9 -13.17 -1.48 2.33
CA LEU A 9 -13.58 -0.17 2.86
C LEU A 9 -12.36 0.69 3.21
N MET A 10 -11.37 0.12 3.90
CA MET A 10 -10.15 0.85 4.24
C MET A 10 -9.32 1.23 3.00
N ASN A 11 -9.23 0.33 2.02
CA ASN A 11 -8.39 0.60 0.85
C ASN A 11 -9.08 1.38 -0.25
N THR A 12 -10.41 1.37 -0.34
CA THR A 12 -11.15 1.91 -1.49
C THR A 12 -12.28 2.84 -1.09
N GLY A 13 -12.61 2.96 0.19
CA GLY A 13 -13.81 3.69 0.63
C GLY A 13 -15.12 2.94 0.34
N PHE A 14 -15.09 1.74 -0.27
CA PHE A 14 -16.29 0.97 -0.57
C PHE A 14 -16.19 -0.45 0.01
N LEU A 15 -17.32 -1.02 0.45
CA LEU A 15 -17.38 -2.41 0.90
C LEU A 15 -17.32 -3.43 -0.27
N LEU A 16 -17.65 -2.98 -1.48
CA LEU A 16 -17.77 -3.81 -2.67
C LEU A 16 -16.55 -3.64 -3.60
N PRO A 17 -16.20 -4.66 -4.39
CA PRO A 17 -15.11 -4.56 -5.36
C PRO A 17 -15.42 -3.59 -6.51
N GLY A 18 -14.38 -3.26 -7.28
CA GLY A 18 -14.49 -2.50 -8.53
C GLY A 18 -14.15 -1.02 -8.41
N PHE A 19 -13.79 -0.56 -7.21
CA PHE A 19 -13.38 0.81 -6.97
C PHE A 19 -11.85 0.95 -6.91
N PRO A 20 -11.30 2.08 -7.36
CA PRO A 20 -9.87 2.34 -7.23
C PRO A 20 -9.48 2.40 -5.76
N CYS A 21 -8.34 1.82 -5.42
CA CYS A 21 -7.79 1.89 -4.08
C CYS A 21 -7.07 3.21 -3.81
N PHE A 22 -6.74 3.43 -2.55
CA PHE A 22 -6.19 4.67 -2.04
C PHE A 22 -4.82 5.00 -2.68
N GLY A 23 -3.95 3.99 -2.84
CA GLY A 23 -2.70 4.17 -3.59
C GLY A 23 -2.93 4.54 -5.07
N ALA A 24 -4.02 4.07 -5.68
CA ALA A 24 -4.40 4.48 -7.04
C ALA A 24 -4.93 5.92 -7.08
N TRP A 25 -5.62 6.40 -6.04
CA TRP A 25 -6.05 7.80 -5.93
C TRP A 25 -4.85 8.74 -5.88
N VAL A 26 -3.86 8.41 -5.06
CA VAL A 26 -2.62 9.18 -4.92
C VAL A 26 -1.83 9.17 -6.23
N SER A 27 -1.69 7.99 -6.86
CA SER A 27 -1.05 7.84 -8.18
C SER A 27 -1.76 8.66 -9.26
N TYR A 28 -3.09 8.72 -9.24
CA TYR A 28 -3.88 9.50 -10.20
C TYR A 28 -3.81 11.00 -9.95
N GLY A 29 -3.98 11.43 -8.70
CA GLY A 29 -4.03 12.85 -8.32
C GLY A 29 -2.66 13.54 -8.37
N LEU A 30 -1.59 12.83 -7.99
CA LEU A 30 -0.25 13.42 -7.87
C LEU A 30 0.75 12.92 -8.92
N GLY A 31 0.38 11.91 -9.72
CA GLY A 31 1.29 11.30 -10.69
C GLY A 31 2.51 10.64 -10.03
N ARG A 32 3.59 10.54 -10.82
CA ARG A 32 4.88 9.97 -10.41
C ARG A 32 5.94 11.06 -10.28
N ILE A 33 6.86 10.88 -9.33
CA ILE A 33 8.05 11.74 -9.20
C ILE A 33 9.20 11.13 -10.01
N SER A 34 9.33 9.81 -9.97
CA SER A 34 10.37 9.05 -10.68
C SER A 34 9.88 8.57 -12.04
N ASP A 35 10.77 8.61 -13.04
CA ASP A 35 10.53 7.97 -14.33
C ASP A 35 10.78 6.45 -14.31
N ASP A 36 11.57 6.02 -13.34
CA ASP A 36 12.16 4.68 -13.24
C ASP A 36 11.42 3.77 -12.28
N LEU A 37 10.64 4.33 -11.36
CA LEU A 37 9.86 3.60 -10.37
C LEU A 37 8.35 3.91 -10.49
N PRO A 38 7.49 2.95 -10.13
CA PRO A 38 6.04 3.16 -10.11
C PRO A 38 5.66 4.18 -9.03
N ALA A 39 4.57 4.92 -9.26
CA ALA A 39 4.02 5.81 -8.25
C ALA A 39 3.43 5.05 -7.04
N PHE A 40 2.96 3.81 -7.25
CA PHE A 40 2.31 2.99 -6.23
C PHE A 40 2.92 1.59 -6.15
N VAL A 41 3.58 1.30 -5.03
CA VAL A 41 4.19 0.00 -4.70
C VAL A 41 3.46 -0.66 -3.55
N VAL A 42 3.27 -1.98 -3.64
CA VAL A 42 2.73 -2.83 -2.58
C VAL A 42 3.77 -3.89 -2.20
N LEU A 43 4.11 -3.94 -0.91
CA LEU A 43 5.00 -4.91 -0.29
C LEU A 43 4.15 -5.88 0.57
N PRO A 44 3.66 -6.99 0.00
CA PRO A 44 2.78 -7.92 0.69
C PRO A 44 3.49 -8.68 1.81
N ASP A 45 2.72 -9.33 2.67
CA ASP A 45 3.24 -10.33 3.61
C ASP A 45 3.79 -11.55 2.83
N PRO A 46 4.93 -12.13 3.22
CA PRO A 46 5.51 -13.30 2.54
C PRO A 46 4.59 -14.53 2.59
N LYS A 47 3.69 -14.62 3.57
CA LYS A 47 2.73 -15.72 3.69
C LYS A 47 1.63 -15.66 2.63
N GLY A 48 1.44 -14.51 1.97
CA GLY A 48 0.44 -14.33 0.93
C GLY A 48 -0.17 -12.94 0.90
N LEU A 49 -1.04 -12.71 -0.09
CA LEU A 49 -1.80 -11.47 -0.19
C LEU A 49 -2.93 -11.43 0.84
N PRO A 50 -3.42 -10.23 1.22
CA PRO A 50 -4.57 -10.09 2.12
C PRO A 50 -5.87 -10.68 1.52
N TYR A 51 -6.92 -10.72 2.33
CA TYR A 51 -8.28 -11.00 1.84
C TYR A 51 -8.62 -10.13 0.64
N ASN A 52 -9.36 -10.66 -0.34
CA ASN A 52 -9.58 -10.05 -1.67
C ASN A 52 -8.34 -9.95 -2.59
N GLN A 53 -7.20 -10.49 -2.19
CA GLN A 53 -6.02 -10.65 -3.05
C GLN A 53 -5.59 -9.30 -3.65
N LYS A 54 -5.34 -9.27 -4.98
CA LYS A 54 -4.97 -8.06 -5.73
C LYS A 54 -6.06 -6.98 -5.76
N GLY A 55 -7.30 -7.32 -5.36
CA GLY A 55 -8.42 -6.39 -5.35
C GLY A 55 -8.18 -5.16 -4.48
N ASN A 56 -7.49 -5.30 -3.34
CA ASN A 56 -7.19 -4.17 -2.44
C ASN A 56 -6.25 -3.13 -3.06
N PHE A 57 -5.55 -3.49 -4.14
CA PHE A 57 -4.55 -2.66 -4.81
C PHE A 57 -5.00 -2.24 -6.20
N SER A 58 -6.28 -2.46 -6.52
CA SER A 58 -6.83 -2.27 -7.84
C SER A 58 -6.87 -0.79 -8.23
N SER A 59 -6.60 -0.52 -9.50
CA SER A 59 -6.92 0.77 -10.13
C SER A 59 -8.42 0.95 -10.38
N GLY A 60 -9.22 -0.12 -10.23
CA GLY A 60 -10.66 -0.07 -10.46
C GLY A 60 -10.97 0.39 -11.89
N PHE A 61 -11.70 1.49 -12.01
CA PHE A 61 -12.00 2.13 -13.29
C PHE A 61 -10.98 3.20 -13.72
N LEU A 62 -9.92 3.45 -12.95
CA LEU A 62 -8.81 4.30 -13.39
C LEU A 62 -7.94 3.55 -14.41
N PRO A 63 -7.17 4.27 -15.24
CA PRO A 63 -6.17 3.65 -16.12
C PRO A 63 -5.22 2.70 -15.37
N THR A 64 -4.87 1.58 -15.99
CA THR A 64 -4.06 0.51 -15.37
C THR A 64 -2.66 0.96 -14.95
N GLN A 65 -2.15 2.07 -15.46
CA GLN A 65 -0.90 2.68 -14.98
C GLN A 65 -0.95 3.08 -13.48
N HIS A 66 -2.15 3.23 -12.90
CA HIS A 66 -2.35 3.51 -11.47
C HIS A 66 -2.54 2.25 -10.62
N GLN A 67 -2.44 1.07 -11.22
CA GLN A 67 -2.50 -0.22 -10.53
C GLN A 67 -1.32 -0.37 -9.56
N GLY A 68 -1.57 -0.91 -8.36
CA GLY A 68 -0.49 -1.21 -7.42
C GLY A 68 0.50 -2.22 -7.98
N THR A 69 1.77 -1.86 -7.99
CA THR A 69 2.87 -2.75 -8.38
C THR A 69 3.27 -3.60 -7.18
N ILE A 70 2.93 -4.89 -7.22
CA ILE A 70 3.24 -5.84 -6.14
C ILE A 70 4.70 -6.29 -6.27
N ILE A 71 5.46 -6.15 -5.20
CA ILE A 71 6.87 -6.56 -5.13
C ILE A 71 7.05 -7.52 -3.96
N GLN A 72 7.31 -8.80 -4.28
CA GLN A 72 7.51 -9.85 -3.28
C GLN A 72 8.98 -9.90 -2.87
N THR A 73 9.36 -9.06 -1.92
CA THR A 73 10.77 -8.87 -1.51
C THR A 73 11.44 -10.11 -0.93
N SER A 74 10.66 -11.09 -0.49
CA SER A 74 11.13 -12.38 0.02
C SER A 74 11.27 -13.46 -1.07
N ALA A 75 10.76 -13.23 -2.27
CA ALA A 75 10.84 -14.16 -3.38
C ALA A 75 12.19 -14.06 -4.11
N ALA A 76 12.66 -15.18 -4.68
CA ALA A 76 13.86 -15.20 -5.52
C ALA A 76 13.75 -14.27 -6.74
N THR A 77 12.52 -14.06 -7.21
CA THR A 77 12.18 -13.14 -8.30
C THR A 77 11.15 -12.13 -7.75
N PRO A 78 11.58 -10.97 -7.18
CA PRO A 78 10.69 -10.05 -6.49
C PRO A 78 9.63 -9.40 -7.37
N LEU A 79 9.93 -9.27 -8.67
CA LEU A 79 9.02 -8.82 -9.72
C LEU A 79 8.81 -9.96 -10.70
N SER A 80 7.58 -10.44 -10.84
CA SER A 80 7.24 -11.49 -11.80
C SER A 80 7.58 -11.06 -13.23
N ASP A 81 8.03 -12.02 -14.04
CA ASP A 81 8.31 -11.86 -15.47
C ASP A 81 9.36 -10.78 -15.81
N LEU A 82 10.20 -10.40 -14.84
CA LEU A 82 11.24 -9.40 -15.04
C LEU A 82 12.40 -9.92 -15.90
N ALA A 83 12.78 -11.19 -15.74
CA ALA A 83 13.84 -11.82 -16.51
C ALA A 83 13.27 -12.88 -17.45
N PRO A 84 13.85 -13.05 -18.66
CA PRO A 84 13.50 -14.19 -19.50
C PRO A 84 13.80 -15.51 -18.77
N PRO A 85 13.06 -16.58 -19.05
CA PRO A 85 13.34 -17.88 -18.45
C PRO A 85 14.77 -18.33 -18.80
N ALA A 86 15.44 -19.01 -17.86
CA ALA A 86 16.84 -19.43 -18.02
C ALA A 86 17.10 -20.31 -19.27
N SER A 87 16.06 -20.97 -19.79
CA SER A 87 16.10 -21.75 -21.03
C SER A 87 16.22 -20.90 -22.30
N ALA A 88 15.90 -19.61 -22.25
CA ALA A 88 15.91 -18.70 -23.40
C ALA A 88 17.31 -18.08 -23.62
N THR A 89 18.33 -18.93 -23.78
CA THR A 89 19.75 -18.51 -23.92
C THR A 89 20.05 -17.69 -25.18
N TYR A 90 19.15 -17.70 -26.16
CA TYR A 90 19.23 -16.90 -27.39
C TYR A 90 18.82 -15.43 -27.17
N ILE A 91 18.13 -15.11 -26.06
CA ILE A 91 17.76 -13.74 -25.70
C ILE A 91 18.97 -13.07 -25.05
N GLN A 92 19.87 -12.57 -25.89
CA GLN A 92 21.04 -11.77 -25.46
C GLN A 92 20.68 -10.28 -25.42
N ASN A 93 21.53 -9.46 -24.78
CA ASN A 93 21.32 -8.01 -24.63
C ASN A 93 20.97 -7.26 -25.94
N ARG A 94 21.51 -7.71 -27.08
CA ARG A 94 21.20 -7.13 -28.40
C ARG A 94 19.82 -7.58 -28.92
N ALA A 95 19.54 -8.88 -28.87
CA ALA A 95 18.25 -9.45 -29.28
C ALA A 95 17.09 -8.90 -28.45
N SER A 96 17.30 -8.63 -27.15
CA SER A 96 16.31 -7.95 -26.30
C SER A 96 16.01 -6.53 -26.77
N ARG A 97 17.01 -5.75 -27.19
CA ARG A 97 16.80 -4.38 -27.68
C ARG A 97 16.06 -4.36 -29.01
N GLU A 98 16.48 -5.17 -29.97
CA GLU A 98 15.84 -5.27 -31.30
C GLU A 98 14.39 -5.78 -31.16
N GLY A 99 14.14 -6.73 -30.25
CA GLY A 99 12.79 -7.20 -29.93
C GLY A 99 11.90 -6.12 -29.29
N LEU A 100 12.45 -5.33 -28.34
CA LEU A 100 11.73 -4.21 -27.74
C LEU A 100 11.43 -3.09 -28.75
N GLU A 101 12.34 -2.82 -29.69
CA GLU A 101 12.13 -1.86 -30.77
C GLU A 101 11.04 -2.32 -31.73
N LEU A 102 11.04 -3.60 -32.12
CA LEU A 102 9.96 -4.18 -32.92
C LEU A 102 8.60 -4.10 -32.20
N LEU A 103 8.56 -4.42 -30.90
CA LEU A 103 7.35 -4.29 -30.09
C LEU A 103 6.85 -2.84 -30.04
N ARG A 104 7.75 -1.86 -29.92
CA ARG A 104 7.39 -0.44 -29.98
C ARG A 104 6.77 -0.07 -31.33
N ASN A 105 7.32 -0.55 -32.43
CA ASN A 105 6.76 -0.29 -33.76
C ASN A 105 5.36 -0.90 -33.91
N PHE A 106 5.16 -2.16 -33.50
CA PHE A 106 3.84 -2.80 -33.51
C PHE A 106 2.83 -2.10 -32.59
N ASN A 107 3.28 -1.64 -31.43
CA ASN A 107 2.43 -0.87 -30.52
C ASN A 107 2.02 0.47 -31.15
N ALA A 108 2.95 1.18 -31.80
CA ALA A 108 2.67 2.45 -32.50
C ALA A 108 1.68 2.25 -33.66
N GLU A 109 1.89 1.22 -34.50
CA GLU A 109 0.96 0.88 -35.59
C GLU A 109 -0.44 0.52 -35.06
N ASN A 110 -0.51 -0.28 -34.00
CA ASN A 110 -1.79 -0.64 -33.38
C ASN A 110 -2.49 0.54 -32.71
N ALA A 111 -1.73 1.52 -32.20
CA ALA A 111 -2.26 2.74 -31.60
C ALA A 111 -2.90 3.65 -32.67
N VAL A 112 -2.27 3.81 -33.83
CA VAL A 112 -2.84 4.57 -34.98
C VAL A 112 -4.18 3.98 -35.41
N ALA A 113 -4.32 2.65 -35.44
CA ALA A 113 -5.58 1.99 -35.78
C ALA A 113 -6.66 2.09 -34.67
N ARG A 114 -6.30 2.55 -33.47
CA ARG A 114 -7.15 2.58 -32.27
C ARG A 114 -7.03 3.91 -31.53
N ASP A 115 -7.08 5.01 -32.28
CA ASP A 115 -6.84 6.41 -31.86
C ASP A 115 -7.63 6.90 -30.61
N GLN A 116 -8.51 6.06 -30.04
CA GLN A 116 -9.29 6.34 -28.83
C GLN A 116 -9.36 5.20 -27.80
N ASP A 117 -8.45 4.20 -27.81
CA ASP A 117 -8.41 3.17 -26.75
C ASP A 117 -7.34 3.46 -25.67
N PRO A 118 -7.69 4.18 -24.58
CA PRO A 118 -6.75 4.50 -23.51
C PRO A 118 -6.20 3.26 -22.78
N ARG A 119 -6.82 2.09 -22.96
CA ARG A 119 -6.35 0.84 -22.33
C ARG A 119 -5.09 0.31 -23.00
N LEU A 120 -4.95 0.49 -24.32
CA LEU A 120 -3.75 0.06 -25.04
C LEU A 120 -2.53 0.88 -24.60
N GLU A 121 -2.67 2.20 -24.63
CA GLU A 121 -1.63 3.15 -24.18
C GLU A 121 -1.22 2.87 -22.72
N SER A 122 -2.20 2.67 -21.83
CA SER A 122 -1.95 2.35 -20.43
C SER A 122 -1.18 1.04 -20.25
N ARG A 123 -1.45 0.01 -21.07
CA ARG A 123 -0.69 -1.25 -21.03
C ARG A 123 0.74 -1.07 -21.53
N ILE A 124 0.95 -0.32 -22.62
CA ILE A 124 2.28 -0.03 -23.15
C ILE A 124 3.13 0.64 -22.07
N ARG A 125 2.60 1.69 -21.43
CA ARG A 125 3.28 2.40 -20.34
C ARG A 125 3.63 1.49 -19.16
N SER A 126 2.72 0.60 -18.77
CA SER A 126 2.99 -0.38 -17.70
C SER A 126 4.15 -1.30 -18.03
N TYR A 127 4.24 -1.80 -19.27
CA TYR A 127 5.36 -2.66 -19.70
C TYR A 127 6.68 -1.90 -19.80
N GLU A 128 6.66 -0.67 -20.32
CA GLU A 128 7.88 0.15 -20.37
C GLU A 128 8.39 0.51 -18.99
N LEU A 129 7.49 0.77 -18.03
CA LEU A 129 7.87 0.98 -16.64
C LEU A 129 8.50 -0.27 -16.04
N ALA A 130 7.91 -1.46 -16.25
CA ALA A 130 8.50 -2.71 -15.78
C ALA A 130 9.91 -2.93 -16.36
N ALA A 131 10.11 -2.62 -17.65
CA ALA A 131 11.42 -2.69 -18.29
C ALA A 131 12.44 -1.69 -17.69
N ARG A 132 12.01 -0.46 -17.35
CA ARG A 132 12.89 0.50 -16.65
C ARG A 132 13.23 0.03 -15.24
N MET A 133 12.25 -0.45 -14.49
CA MET A 133 12.45 -1.02 -13.15
C MET A 133 13.48 -2.14 -13.16
N GLN A 134 13.54 -2.96 -14.21
CA GLN A 134 14.56 -4.01 -14.32
C GLN A 134 15.99 -3.45 -14.27
N LEU A 135 16.22 -2.27 -14.83
CA LEU A 135 17.53 -1.64 -14.94
C LEU A 135 17.87 -0.79 -13.71
N SER A 136 16.88 -0.15 -13.11
CA SER A 136 17.07 0.90 -12.08
C SER A 136 16.67 0.47 -10.66
N ALA A 137 15.73 -0.47 -10.53
CA ALA A 137 15.18 -0.85 -9.23
C ALA A 137 16.03 -1.85 -8.40
N PRO A 138 17.01 -2.63 -8.93
CA PRO A 138 17.78 -3.57 -8.10
C PRO A 138 18.41 -2.93 -6.87
N GLU A 139 18.94 -1.70 -7.01
CA GLU A 139 19.51 -0.97 -5.88
C GLU A 139 18.48 -0.64 -4.79
N ALA A 140 17.21 -0.41 -5.15
CA ALA A 140 16.18 -0.13 -4.15
C ALA A 140 15.91 -1.35 -3.24
N PHE A 141 16.14 -2.57 -3.75
CA PHE A 141 15.91 -3.83 -3.04
C PHE A 141 17.18 -4.45 -2.45
N ASP A 142 18.37 -3.98 -2.84
CA ASP A 142 19.63 -4.48 -2.32
C ASP A 142 19.94 -3.92 -0.92
N LEU A 143 19.53 -4.69 0.08
CA LEU A 143 19.78 -4.42 1.50
C LEU A 143 21.20 -4.80 1.95
N SER A 144 22.04 -5.39 1.09
CA SER A 144 23.43 -5.69 1.46
C SER A 144 24.26 -4.42 1.65
N THR A 145 23.85 -3.32 1.00
CA THR A 145 24.45 -1.99 1.12
C THR A 145 24.08 -1.26 2.42
N GLU A 146 23.16 -1.79 3.22
CA GLU A 146 22.71 -1.17 4.46
C GLU A 146 23.67 -1.44 5.62
N THR A 147 23.90 -0.40 6.43
CA THR A 147 24.77 -0.52 7.61
C THR A 147 24.20 -1.55 8.59
N GLU A 148 25.08 -2.20 9.36
CA GLU A 148 24.67 -3.11 10.44
C GLU A 148 23.79 -2.39 11.47
N ALA A 149 24.11 -1.13 11.79
CA ALA A 149 23.31 -0.32 12.70
C ALA A 149 21.87 -0.13 12.21
N THR A 150 21.69 0.14 10.90
CA THR A 150 20.36 0.28 10.30
C THR A 150 19.62 -1.06 10.28
N ARG A 151 20.28 -2.14 9.85
CA ARG A 151 19.66 -3.49 9.86
C ARG A 151 19.22 -3.89 11.27
N ARG A 152 20.05 -3.62 12.27
CA ARG A 152 19.70 -3.83 13.67
C ARG A 152 18.56 -2.92 14.11
N LEU A 153 18.50 -1.65 13.73
CA LEU A 153 17.38 -0.77 14.09
C LEU A 153 16.03 -1.40 13.70
N TYR A 154 15.93 -1.90 12.46
CA TYR A 154 14.74 -2.57 11.94
C TYR A 154 14.53 -4.01 12.43
N GLY A 155 15.47 -4.60 13.17
CA GLY A 155 15.39 -6.00 13.60
C GLY A 155 15.56 -7.00 12.44
N VAL A 156 16.28 -6.63 11.38
CA VAL A 156 16.60 -7.53 10.26
C VAL A 156 17.53 -8.64 10.76
N GLY A 157 17.22 -9.89 10.44
CA GLY A 157 17.91 -11.10 10.92
C GLY A 157 17.32 -11.71 12.18
N GLU A 158 16.34 -11.06 12.83
CA GLU A 158 15.69 -11.59 14.04
C GLU A 158 14.39 -12.30 13.72
N LYS A 159 14.09 -13.40 14.45
CA LYS A 159 13.00 -14.35 14.15
C LYS A 159 11.64 -13.70 13.88
N HIS A 160 11.27 -12.69 14.66
CA HIS A 160 9.95 -12.07 14.56
C HIS A 160 9.92 -10.89 13.60
N THR A 161 11.02 -10.17 13.44
CA THR A 161 11.06 -8.87 12.75
C THR A 161 11.75 -8.91 11.40
N ASP A 162 12.45 -9.99 11.02
CA ASP A 162 13.29 -10.02 9.82
C ASP A 162 12.56 -9.58 8.56
N ASP A 163 11.44 -10.24 8.23
CA ASP A 163 10.69 -9.95 7.00
C ASP A 163 10.06 -8.54 7.01
N PHE A 164 9.27 -8.22 8.04
CA PHE A 164 8.58 -6.93 8.11
C PHE A 164 9.58 -5.78 8.22
N GLY A 165 10.69 -5.98 8.95
CA GLY A 165 11.87 -5.10 9.01
C GLY A 165 12.49 -4.82 7.65
N ARG A 166 12.76 -5.87 6.85
CA ARG A 166 13.26 -5.71 5.47
C ARG A 166 12.29 -4.93 4.61
N ARG A 167 10.98 -5.20 4.70
CA ARG A 167 9.96 -4.50 3.91
C ARG A 167 9.80 -3.03 4.30
N CYS A 168 9.86 -2.70 5.59
CA CYS A 168 9.92 -1.31 6.04
C CYS A 168 11.18 -0.60 5.54
N LEU A 169 12.34 -1.27 5.57
CA LEU A 169 13.61 -0.71 5.09
C LEU A 169 13.58 -0.46 3.57
N ILE A 170 13.02 -1.39 2.80
CA ILE A 170 12.77 -1.22 1.37
C ILE A 170 11.77 -0.07 1.13
N ALA A 171 10.71 0.03 1.93
CA ALA A 171 9.76 1.12 1.81
C ALA A 171 10.43 2.49 1.99
N ARG A 172 11.31 2.64 2.99
CA ARG A 172 12.12 3.87 3.15
C ARG A 172 12.97 4.15 1.91
N ARG A 173 13.67 3.15 1.37
CA ARG A 173 14.49 3.29 0.14
C ARG A 173 13.65 3.69 -1.09
N LEU A 174 12.43 3.17 -1.20
CA LEU A 174 11.51 3.51 -2.29
C LEU A 174 11.02 4.96 -2.16
N VAL A 175 10.67 5.40 -0.95
CA VAL A 175 10.29 6.80 -0.67
C VAL A 175 11.45 7.75 -1.01
N GLU A 176 12.68 7.45 -0.58
CA GLU A 176 13.88 8.23 -0.94
C GLU A 176 14.09 8.36 -2.46
N ARG A 177 13.64 7.36 -3.23
CA ARG A 177 13.77 7.31 -4.69
C ARG A 177 12.52 7.86 -5.41
N GLY A 178 11.62 8.51 -4.68
CA GLY A 178 10.47 9.22 -5.25
C GLY A 178 9.26 8.33 -5.57
N VAL A 179 9.13 7.16 -4.95
CA VAL A 179 7.85 6.42 -4.99
C VAL A 179 6.82 7.16 -4.15
N ARG A 180 5.71 7.56 -4.78
CA ARG A 180 4.69 8.43 -4.19
C ARG A 180 3.87 7.74 -3.09
N PHE A 181 3.62 6.44 -3.23
CA PHE A 181 2.84 5.66 -2.28
C PHE A 181 3.42 4.25 -2.14
N VAL A 182 3.85 3.90 -0.93
CA VAL A 182 4.33 2.55 -0.59
C VAL A 182 3.43 1.95 0.46
N GLN A 183 2.86 0.78 0.19
CA GLN A 183 2.00 0.07 1.12
C GLN A 183 2.69 -1.20 1.63
N VAL A 184 2.96 -1.28 2.93
CA VAL A 184 3.54 -2.46 3.58
C VAL A 184 2.45 -3.21 4.32
N TRP A 185 2.22 -4.48 3.97
CA TRP A 185 1.15 -5.29 4.56
C TRP A 185 1.65 -6.24 5.64
N SER A 186 1.01 -6.26 6.80
CA SER A 186 1.22 -7.32 7.79
C SER A 186 0.00 -8.24 7.80
N GLY A 187 0.20 -9.52 7.54
CA GLY A 187 -0.87 -10.53 7.48
C GLY A 187 -1.33 -10.87 6.06
N ALA A 188 -1.46 -12.17 5.80
CA ALA A 188 -2.09 -12.72 4.61
C ALA A 188 -3.57 -13.04 4.89
N GLY A 189 -4.36 -13.25 3.83
CA GLY A 189 -5.71 -13.82 3.97
C GLY A 189 -5.65 -15.25 4.50
N GLY A 190 -6.71 -15.69 5.18
CA GLY A 190 -6.80 -17.03 5.77
C GLY A 190 -7.18 -16.99 7.24
N PRO A 191 -7.46 -18.12 7.89
CA PRO A 191 -7.99 -18.14 9.25
C PRO A 191 -6.92 -18.08 10.34
N THR A 192 -5.63 -18.17 10.00
CA THR A 192 -4.53 -18.28 10.98
C THR A 192 -3.26 -17.59 10.48
N GLY A 193 -2.34 -17.29 11.41
CA GLY A 193 -1.03 -16.72 11.08
C GLY A 193 -1.08 -15.26 10.61
N ASN A 194 -2.19 -14.57 10.89
CA ASN A 194 -2.49 -13.18 10.56
C ASN A 194 -3.20 -12.49 11.74
N TRP A 195 -3.81 -11.33 11.50
CA TRP A 195 -4.55 -10.55 12.48
C TRP A 195 -5.99 -11.05 12.76
N ASP A 196 -6.41 -12.16 12.14
CA ASP A 196 -7.73 -12.76 12.37
C ASP A 196 -7.71 -13.69 13.59
N ASN A 197 -7.76 -13.10 14.79
CA ASN A 197 -7.55 -13.83 16.04
C ASN A 197 -8.84 -14.46 16.63
N HIS A 198 -9.56 -15.24 15.83
CA HIS A 198 -10.75 -15.99 16.29
C HIS A 198 -10.41 -17.22 17.13
N GLY A 199 -9.23 -17.81 16.93
CA GLY A 199 -8.83 -19.03 17.63
C GLY A 199 -8.43 -18.74 19.07
N SER A 200 -7.40 -17.92 19.23
CA SER A 200 -6.88 -17.54 20.56
C SER A 200 -6.07 -16.26 20.45
N ILE A 201 -6.63 -15.16 20.97
CA ILE A 201 -5.92 -13.88 20.90
C ILE A 201 -4.63 -13.88 21.72
N VAL A 202 -4.59 -14.66 22.80
CA VAL A 202 -3.41 -14.80 23.67
C VAL A 202 -2.24 -15.44 22.92
N LYS A 203 -2.51 -16.33 21.95
CA LYS A 203 -1.47 -17.04 21.19
C LYS A 203 -1.17 -16.38 19.86
N GLU A 204 -2.19 -15.83 19.21
CA GLU A 204 -2.11 -15.38 17.82
C GLU A 204 -1.72 -13.90 17.69
N LEU A 205 -2.11 -13.04 18.63
CA LEU A 205 -1.80 -11.59 18.58
C LEU A 205 -0.34 -11.26 18.94
N PRO A 206 0.26 -11.78 20.02
CA PRO A 206 1.63 -11.41 20.41
C PRO A 206 2.69 -11.56 19.30
N PRO A 207 2.74 -12.65 18.50
CA PRO A 207 3.72 -12.74 17.42
C PRO A 207 3.50 -11.72 16.29
N MET A 208 2.26 -11.27 16.06
CA MET A 208 1.94 -10.23 15.07
C MET A 208 2.34 -8.83 15.58
N CYS A 209 2.13 -8.56 16.87
CA CYS A 209 2.64 -7.33 17.48
C CYS A 209 4.17 -7.31 17.48
N ALA A 210 4.82 -8.40 17.91
CA ALA A 210 6.28 -8.50 17.97
C ALA A 210 6.94 -8.36 16.59
N SER A 211 6.26 -8.77 15.50
CA SER A 211 6.81 -8.64 14.15
C SER A 211 6.73 -7.22 13.59
N THR A 212 5.78 -6.40 14.07
CA THR A 212 5.50 -5.08 13.48
C THR A 212 5.97 -3.91 14.34
N ASP A 213 5.99 -4.05 15.66
CA ASP A 213 6.28 -2.97 16.61
C ASP A 213 7.65 -2.30 16.36
N ARG A 214 8.74 -3.07 16.48
CA ARG A 214 10.10 -2.55 16.27
C ARG A 214 10.35 -2.03 14.85
N PRO A 215 10.02 -2.75 13.77
CA PRO A 215 10.20 -2.23 12.41
C PRO A 215 9.42 -0.94 12.13
N THR A 216 8.21 -0.80 12.67
CA THR A 216 7.40 0.41 12.49
C THR A 216 8.04 1.60 13.21
N ALA A 217 8.48 1.40 14.45
CA ALA A 217 9.24 2.41 15.18
C ALA A 217 10.55 2.77 14.47
N ALA A 218 11.26 1.77 13.93
CA ALA A 218 12.48 1.96 13.15
C ALA A 218 12.24 2.81 11.90
N LEU A 219 11.18 2.53 11.15
CA LEU A 219 10.81 3.31 9.96
C LEU A 219 10.55 4.78 10.30
N LEU A 220 9.79 5.04 11.37
CA LEU A 220 9.51 6.39 11.82
C LEU A 220 10.80 7.14 12.21
N LEU A 221 11.68 6.49 12.97
CA LEU A 221 12.96 7.07 13.40
C LEU A 221 13.91 7.31 12.22
N ASP A 222 13.99 6.37 11.28
CA ASP A 222 14.86 6.44 10.11
C ASP A 222 14.40 7.57 9.17
N LEU A 223 13.11 7.64 8.85
CA LEU A 223 12.52 8.77 8.09
C LEU A 223 12.83 10.11 8.75
N LYS A 224 12.67 10.22 10.07
CA LYS A 224 12.97 11.44 10.83
C LYS A 224 14.46 11.80 10.74
N SER A 225 15.34 10.84 10.98
CA SER A 225 16.80 11.06 10.96
C SER A 225 17.34 11.52 9.61
N ARG A 226 16.61 11.21 8.54
CA ARG A 226 16.95 11.56 7.15
C ARG A 226 16.25 12.84 6.68
N GLY A 227 15.42 13.45 7.52
CA GLY A 227 14.60 14.62 7.17
C GLY A 227 13.41 14.31 6.25
N LEU A 228 13.17 13.04 5.92
CA LEU A 228 12.07 12.61 5.05
C LEU A 228 10.71 12.68 5.75
N LEU A 229 10.67 12.69 7.08
CA LEU A 229 9.39 12.78 7.80
C LEU A 229 8.71 14.14 7.63
N GLU A 230 9.45 15.17 7.22
CA GLU A 230 8.92 16.52 6.99
C GLU A 230 7.98 16.56 5.75
N ASP A 231 8.26 15.76 4.73
CA ASP A 231 7.51 15.70 3.47
C ASP A 231 6.87 14.33 3.18
N THR A 232 7.07 13.34 4.05
CA THR A 232 6.46 12.01 3.97
C THR A 232 5.42 11.81 5.06
N LEU A 233 4.19 11.49 4.66
CA LEU A 233 3.13 11.06 5.55
C LEU A 233 3.23 9.55 5.82
N LEU A 234 3.54 9.17 7.05
CA LEU A 234 3.50 7.77 7.49
C LEU A 234 2.12 7.46 8.07
N LEU A 235 1.50 6.37 7.59
CA LEU A 235 0.20 5.89 8.04
C LEU A 235 0.33 4.49 8.62
N TRP A 236 -0.25 4.25 9.78
CA TRP A 236 -0.41 2.92 10.36
C TRP A 236 -1.88 2.69 10.69
N ASN A 237 -2.48 1.69 10.03
CA ASN A 237 -3.91 1.49 10.12
C ASN A 237 -4.31 0.02 9.83
N THR A 238 -5.55 -0.33 10.13
CA THR A 238 -6.17 -1.65 9.91
C THR A 238 -7.61 -1.49 9.42
N GLU A 239 -8.24 -2.56 8.95
CA GLU A 239 -9.62 -2.56 8.46
C GLU A 239 -10.68 -2.36 9.57
N PHE A 240 -10.42 -2.81 10.80
CA PHE A 240 -11.32 -2.73 11.96
C PHE A 240 -10.62 -3.24 13.24
N GLY A 241 -11.31 -3.18 14.37
CA GLY A 241 -10.81 -3.66 15.67
C GLY A 241 -11.22 -5.10 15.97
N ARG A 242 -10.93 -5.55 17.20
CA ARG A 242 -11.52 -6.78 17.78
C ARG A 242 -12.46 -6.44 18.91
N MET A 243 -13.47 -7.27 19.13
CA MET A 243 -14.44 -7.06 20.19
C MET A 243 -13.73 -6.94 21.55
N PRO A 244 -14.24 -6.11 22.47
CA PRO A 244 -13.70 -6.04 23.82
C PRO A 244 -14.03 -7.29 24.66
N PHE A 245 -14.99 -8.09 24.21
CA PHE A 245 -15.43 -9.34 24.83
C PHE A 245 -15.22 -10.55 23.92
N SER A 246 -15.26 -11.74 24.53
CA SER A 246 -15.23 -13.02 23.85
C SER A 246 -16.62 -13.64 23.76
N GLN A 247 -16.93 -14.32 22.66
CA GLN A 247 -18.18 -15.09 22.48
C GLN A 247 -18.07 -16.54 23.01
N GLY A 248 -17.32 -16.75 24.11
CA GLY A 248 -17.21 -18.04 24.79
C GLY A 248 -15.90 -18.82 24.60
N GLY A 249 -14.87 -18.21 23.98
CA GLY A 249 -13.54 -18.80 23.77
C GLY A 249 -12.36 -17.88 24.11
N GLU A 250 -11.15 -18.24 23.69
CA GLU A 250 -9.95 -17.38 23.87
C GLU A 250 -9.80 -16.33 22.74
N GLY A 251 -10.50 -16.50 21.62
CA GLY A 251 -10.60 -15.50 20.56
C GLY A 251 -11.66 -14.43 20.85
N ARG A 252 -11.73 -13.43 19.96
CA ARG A 252 -12.74 -12.35 20.03
C ARG A 252 -13.26 -12.04 18.64
N ASP A 253 -14.51 -11.66 18.43
CA ASP A 253 -15.02 -11.29 17.09
C ASP A 253 -14.38 -10.02 16.49
N HIS A 254 -14.75 -9.72 15.25
CA HIS A 254 -14.47 -8.47 14.56
C HIS A 254 -15.23 -7.28 15.16
N ASN A 255 -14.57 -6.17 15.46
CA ASN A 255 -15.21 -4.94 15.94
C ASN A 255 -15.14 -3.82 14.89
N GLY A 256 -16.23 -3.65 14.14
CA GLY A 256 -16.37 -2.52 13.21
C GLY A 256 -16.78 -1.20 13.87
N GLY A 257 -17.08 -1.18 15.18
CA GLY A 257 -17.54 0.01 15.89
C GLY A 257 -16.42 0.93 16.36
N THR A 258 -15.22 0.40 16.60
CA THR A 258 -14.04 1.19 16.98
C THR A 258 -12.73 0.46 16.70
N PHE A 259 -11.72 1.24 16.33
CA PHE A 259 -10.32 0.81 16.20
C PHE A 259 -9.41 2.03 16.20
N VAL A 260 -8.11 1.79 16.33
CA VAL A 260 -7.10 2.86 16.36
C VAL A 260 -6.23 2.74 15.12
N GLY A 261 -6.07 3.87 14.43
CA GLY A 261 -5.00 4.11 13.47
C GLY A 261 -4.25 5.38 13.87
N TRP A 262 -3.06 5.57 13.34
CA TRP A 262 -2.28 6.80 13.55
C TRP A 262 -1.57 7.23 12.28
N MET A 263 -1.21 8.50 12.25
CA MET A 263 -0.43 9.12 11.18
C MET A 263 0.65 10.02 11.76
N ALA A 264 1.75 10.19 11.04
CA ALA A 264 2.87 11.03 11.45
C ALA A 264 3.59 11.64 10.25
N GLY A 265 4.19 12.82 10.43
CA GLY A 265 4.90 13.54 9.37
C GLY A 265 4.00 14.41 8.50
N ALA A 266 4.59 15.11 7.54
CA ALA A 266 3.91 15.88 6.49
C ALA A 266 2.68 16.69 6.94
N GLY A 267 2.83 17.57 7.93
CA GLY A 267 1.76 18.47 8.39
C GLY A 267 0.80 17.90 9.45
N VAL A 268 1.09 16.70 9.98
CA VAL A 268 0.36 16.15 11.14
C VAL A 268 0.84 16.81 12.44
N ARG A 269 -0.10 17.27 13.26
CA ARG A 269 0.18 17.86 14.58
C ARG A 269 0.62 16.76 15.58
N PRO A 270 1.82 16.86 16.18
CA PRO A 270 2.34 15.83 17.07
C PRO A 270 1.58 15.79 18.41
N GLY A 271 1.43 14.58 18.97
CA GLY A 271 0.88 14.38 20.33
C GLY A 271 -0.64 14.55 20.44
N VAL A 272 -1.35 14.55 19.32
CA VAL A 272 -2.81 14.70 19.28
C VAL A 272 -3.48 13.34 19.21
N ALA A 273 -4.57 13.18 19.95
CA ALA A 273 -5.54 12.12 19.77
C ALA A 273 -6.88 12.73 19.33
N TYR A 274 -7.60 12.04 18.44
CA TYR A 274 -8.93 12.43 17.99
C TYR A 274 -9.85 11.21 18.02
N GLY A 275 -11.02 11.38 18.65
CA GLY A 275 -11.95 10.29 18.90
C GLY A 275 -11.70 9.57 20.22
N GLU A 276 -12.77 9.06 20.84
CA GLU A 276 -12.72 8.21 22.03
C GLU A 276 -13.73 7.07 21.87
N SER A 277 -13.41 5.86 22.36
CA SER A 277 -14.39 4.79 22.45
C SER A 277 -15.35 5.02 23.60
N ASP A 278 -16.44 4.25 23.68
CA ASP A 278 -17.16 4.10 24.93
C ASP A 278 -16.31 3.38 25.98
N GLU A 279 -16.81 3.38 27.22
CA GLU A 279 -16.17 2.73 28.39
C GLU A 279 -15.90 1.23 28.19
N TRP A 280 -16.56 0.60 27.22
CA TRP A 280 -16.41 -0.81 26.89
C TRP A 280 -15.47 -1.05 25.71
N SER A 281 -14.98 -0.01 25.02
CA SER A 281 -14.28 -0.15 23.73
C SER A 281 -15.09 -0.88 22.66
N TRP A 282 -16.42 -0.78 22.72
CA TRP A 282 -17.33 -1.39 21.75
C TRP A 282 -17.49 -0.50 20.52
N LYS A 283 -17.69 0.81 20.70
CA LYS A 283 -17.84 1.78 19.60
C LYS A 283 -17.19 3.11 19.90
N ALA A 284 -16.94 3.91 18.87
CA ALA A 284 -16.61 5.33 19.04
C ALA A 284 -17.79 6.08 19.69
N SER A 285 -17.50 6.92 20.68
CA SER A 285 -18.50 7.64 21.51
C SER A 285 -18.31 9.15 21.45
N VAL A 286 -17.07 9.63 21.47
CA VAL A 286 -16.69 11.05 21.37
C VAL A 286 -15.96 11.26 20.06
N ASN A 287 -16.29 12.34 19.33
CA ASN A 287 -15.61 12.74 18.08
C ASN A 287 -15.39 11.56 17.11
N ALA A 288 -16.45 10.78 16.87
CA ALA A 288 -16.37 9.59 16.04
C ALA A 288 -15.93 9.95 14.61
N ALA A 289 -14.86 9.30 14.14
CA ALA A 289 -14.36 9.40 12.78
C ALA A 289 -14.63 8.08 12.03
N THR A 290 -14.88 8.20 10.74
CA THR A 290 -15.06 7.09 9.81
C THR A 290 -13.83 6.90 8.92
N ASN A 291 -13.77 5.79 8.18
CA ASN A 291 -12.76 5.61 7.14
C ASN A 291 -12.78 6.74 6.09
N TYR A 292 -13.96 7.33 5.83
CA TYR A 292 -14.09 8.44 4.90
C TYR A 292 -13.43 9.72 5.43
N ASP A 293 -13.55 10.01 6.73
CA ASP A 293 -12.89 11.16 7.36
C ASP A 293 -11.37 10.96 7.39
N PHE A 294 -10.92 9.72 7.63
CA PHE A 294 -9.51 9.35 7.49
C PHE A 294 -9.02 9.60 6.06
N HIS A 295 -9.71 9.12 5.02
CA HIS A 295 -9.33 9.36 3.63
C HIS A 295 -9.33 10.84 3.26
N ALA A 296 -10.35 11.60 3.66
CA ALA A 296 -10.45 13.04 3.41
C ALA A 296 -9.27 13.80 4.04
N THR A 297 -8.94 13.49 5.29
CA THR A 297 -7.83 14.11 6.03
C THR A 297 -6.48 13.77 5.40
N VAL A 298 -6.27 12.50 5.04
CA VAL A 298 -5.02 12.08 4.39
C VAL A 298 -4.86 12.71 3.01
N LEU A 299 -5.92 12.76 2.19
CA LEU A 299 -5.85 13.44 0.89
C LEU A 299 -5.58 14.94 1.04
N HIS A 300 -6.15 15.59 2.06
CA HIS A 300 -5.87 16.98 2.38
C HIS A 300 -4.38 17.21 2.70
N LEU A 301 -3.78 16.37 3.55
CA LEU A 301 -2.34 16.41 3.87
C LEU A 301 -1.46 16.20 2.62
N LEU A 302 -1.95 15.43 1.65
CA LEU A 302 -1.29 15.23 0.35
C LEU A 302 -1.54 16.37 -0.66
N GLY A 303 -2.24 17.44 -0.27
CA GLY A 303 -2.56 18.58 -1.14
C GLY A 303 -3.69 18.30 -2.14
N LEU A 304 -4.46 17.23 -1.94
CA LEU A 304 -5.58 16.85 -2.80
C LEU A 304 -6.92 17.21 -2.14
N ASN A 305 -7.77 17.94 -2.86
CA ASN A 305 -9.16 18.11 -2.44
C ASN A 305 -9.98 16.87 -2.84
N HIS A 306 -10.31 16.03 -1.85
CA HIS A 306 -11.07 14.80 -2.04
C HIS A 306 -12.43 15.03 -2.73
N GLU A 307 -13.08 16.18 -2.48
CA GLU A 307 -14.38 16.52 -3.07
C GLU A 307 -14.34 16.70 -4.58
N THR A 308 -13.20 17.17 -5.10
CA THR A 308 -12.99 17.42 -6.52
C THR A 308 -12.24 16.30 -7.24
N LEU A 309 -11.62 15.37 -6.49
CA LEU A 309 -10.90 14.24 -7.04
C LEU A 309 -11.89 13.23 -7.63
N SER A 310 -12.21 13.43 -8.91
CA SER A 310 -13.26 12.71 -9.62
C SER A 310 -12.82 12.28 -11.01
N VAL A 311 -13.43 11.21 -11.51
CA VAL A 311 -13.19 10.69 -12.86
C VAL A 311 -14.51 10.34 -13.53
N ARG A 312 -14.59 10.61 -14.84
CA ARG A 312 -15.75 10.24 -15.64
C ARG A 312 -15.74 8.73 -15.89
N SER A 313 -16.71 8.02 -15.35
CA SER A 313 -16.87 6.57 -15.51
C SER A 313 -18.36 6.20 -15.51
N GLY A 314 -18.76 5.32 -16.42
CA GLY A 314 -20.17 4.92 -16.56
C GLY A 314 -21.13 6.08 -16.86
N GLY A 315 -20.65 7.14 -17.53
CA GLY A 315 -21.46 8.31 -17.89
C GLY A 315 -21.59 9.39 -16.82
N ALA A 316 -21.04 9.18 -15.61
CA ALA A 316 -21.08 10.16 -14.52
C ALA A 316 -19.67 10.53 -14.04
N ASN A 317 -19.52 11.73 -13.49
CA ASN A 317 -18.32 12.10 -12.73
C ASN A 317 -18.42 11.44 -11.36
N ARG A 318 -17.52 10.49 -11.08
CA ARG A 318 -17.48 9.74 -9.82
C ARG A 318 -16.36 10.27 -8.96
N ARG A 319 -16.69 10.76 -7.77
CA ARG A 319 -15.71 11.10 -6.73
C ARG A 319 -15.04 9.82 -6.23
N LEU A 320 -13.72 9.84 -6.07
CA LEU A 320 -12.96 8.64 -5.72
C LEU A 320 -13.24 8.14 -4.30
N THR A 321 -13.58 9.03 -3.36
CA THR A 321 -13.84 8.72 -1.94
C THR A 321 -15.32 8.50 -1.60
N ASP A 322 -16.19 8.27 -2.59
CA ASP A 322 -17.66 8.37 -2.45
C ASP A 322 -18.13 9.72 -1.90
N VAL A 323 -19.42 9.95 -1.63
CA VAL A 323 -20.03 11.23 -1.16
C VAL A 323 -19.86 11.54 0.34
N HIS A 324 -19.00 10.80 1.03
CA HIS A 324 -18.77 10.94 2.48
C HIS A 324 -17.41 11.57 2.83
N GLY A 325 -17.20 11.83 4.13
CA GLY A 325 -15.93 12.24 4.72
C GLY A 325 -15.76 13.75 4.87
N HIS A 326 -15.18 14.16 6.00
CA HIS A 326 -14.75 15.51 6.28
C HIS A 326 -13.29 15.51 6.76
N VAL A 327 -12.58 16.61 6.51
CA VAL A 327 -11.21 16.79 7.01
C VAL A 327 -11.25 17.01 8.53
N ILE A 328 -10.48 16.21 9.26
CA ILE A 328 -10.28 16.36 10.71
C ILE A 328 -9.21 17.41 10.92
N HIS A 329 -9.60 18.67 11.09
CA HIS A 329 -8.66 19.79 11.21
C HIS A 329 -7.85 19.75 12.51
N GLU A 330 -8.37 19.10 13.55
CA GLU A 330 -7.74 18.98 14.85
C GLU A 330 -6.44 18.16 14.82
N VAL A 331 -6.22 17.33 13.79
CA VAL A 331 -4.97 16.56 13.66
C VAL A 331 -3.93 17.25 12.77
N LEU A 332 -4.25 18.42 12.22
CA LEU A 332 -3.37 19.19 11.32
C LEU A 332 -2.54 20.23 12.10
N SER A 333 -1.33 20.52 11.62
CA SER A 333 -0.39 21.51 12.19
C SER A 333 -0.68 22.95 11.78
#